data_AF-A0A2S9KGD3-F1
#
_entry.id   AF-A0A2S9KGD3-F1
#
_cell.length_a   1.000
_cell.length_b   1.000
_cell.length_c   1.000
_cell.angle_alpha   90.00
_cell.angle_beta   90.00
_cell.angle_gamma   90.00
#
_symmetry.space_group_name_H-M   'P 1'
#
loop_
_entity.id
_entity.type
_entity.pdbx_description
1 polymer ?
#
loop_
_entity_poly.entity_id
_entity_poly.type
_entity_poly.pdbx_seq_one_letter_code
_entity_poly.pdbx_strand_id
1 'polypeptide(L)'
;MDRMPGQILVVSSAAEVGLVRELFREYQRSLDLDLSFQDFEQELHNLPGEYQAPYGALLLALANGEPAGCCALRPLLSSDYTNACEMKRLYVRPGFRGLRLGRQLVEQTLLLAQQAGFDSMLLDTLSDMEAARELYQDCGFVEVAPYYHNPLPGAHYLRVEL
;
A
#
# COMPACT_ATOMS: atom_id res chain seq x y z
N MET A 1 -21.48 -22.10 7.81
CA MET A 1 -21.22 -21.44 6.52
C MET A 1 -19.75 -21.07 6.54
N ASP A 2 -18.89 -21.91 5.94
CA ASP A 2 -17.45 -21.70 5.93
C ASP A 2 -17.15 -20.37 5.21
N ARG A 3 -16.67 -19.38 5.97
CA ARG A 3 -16.08 -18.19 5.35
C ARG A 3 -14.76 -18.65 4.75
N MET A 4 -14.66 -18.69 3.43
CA MET A 4 -13.35 -18.85 2.80
C MET A 4 -12.46 -17.73 3.32
N PRO A 5 -11.28 -18.04 3.89
CA PRO A 5 -10.38 -17.02 4.41
C PRO A 5 -9.97 -16.08 3.27
N GLY A 6 -9.72 -14.81 3.62
CA GLY A 6 -9.17 -13.85 2.66
C GLY A 6 -7.88 -14.37 2.04
N GLN A 7 -7.68 -14.12 0.76
CA GLN A 7 -6.49 -14.51 0.00
C GLN A 7 -5.76 -13.26 -0.47
N ILE A 8 -4.44 -13.20 -0.26
CA ILE A 8 -3.58 -12.15 -0.84
C ILE A 8 -2.89 -12.70 -2.08
N LEU A 9 -2.98 -11.96 -3.17
CA LEU A 9 -2.36 -12.28 -4.46
C LEU A 9 -1.32 -11.22 -4.81
N VAL A 10 -0.20 -11.65 -5.40
CA VAL A 10 0.69 -10.76 -6.15
C VAL A 10 0.13 -10.66 -7.56
N VAL A 11 -0.18 -9.44 -8.00
CA VAL A 11 -0.77 -9.17 -9.31
C VAL A 11 0.20 -9.55 -10.42
N SER A 12 -0.28 -10.33 -11.39
CA SER A 12 0.54 -10.87 -12.48
C SER A 12 -0.10 -10.73 -13.86
N SER A 13 -1.38 -10.34 -13.93
CA SER A 13 -2.13 -10.20 -15.17
C SER A 13 -2.73 -8.81 -15.36
N ALA A 14 -2.99 -8.44 -16.62
CA ALA A 14 -3.64 -7.17 -16.95
C ALA A 14 -5.05 -7.04 -16.36
N ALA A 15 -5.77 -8.16 -16.20
CA ALA A 15 -7.09 -8.18 -15.57
C ALA A 15 -7.01 -7.79 -14.08
N GLU A 16 -6.05 -8.37 -13.35
CA GLU A 16 -5.81 -8.05 -11.94
C GLU A 16 -5.30 -6.62 -11.75
N VAL A 17 -4.46 -6.12 -12.66
CA VAL A 17 -4.06 -4.69 -12.67
C VAL A 17 -5.30 -3.80 -12.81
N GLY A 18 -6.27 -4.20 -13.64
CA GLY A 18 -7.56 -3.51 -13.75
C GLY A 18 -8.31 -3.42 -12.41
N LEU A 19 -8.35 -4.52 -11.66
CA LEU A 19 -8.99 -4.56 -10.33
C LEU A 19 -8.28 -3.67 -9.31
N VAL A 20 -6.95 -3.66 -9.31
CA VAL A 20 -6.18 -2.76 -8.42
C VAL A 20 -6.39 -1.30 -8.79
N ARG A 21 -6.47 -0.97 -10.09
CA ARG A 21 -6.80 0.40 -10.55
C ARG A 21 -8.14 0.88 -10.01
N GLU A 22 -9.15 0.01 -9.98
CA GLU A 22 -10.45 0.33 -9.39
C GLU A 22 -10.34 0.60 -7.89
N LEU A 23 -9.64 -0.27 -7.16
CA LEU A 23 -9.43 -0.11 -5.72
C LEU A 23 -8.62 1.15 -5.36
N PHE A 24 -7.64 1.55 -6.18
CA PHE A 24 -6.93 2.81 -5.98
C PHE A 24 -7.87 4.02 -6.15
N ARG A 25 -8.78 3.99 -7.12
CA ARG A 25 -9.80 5.05 -7.27
C ARG A 25 -10.75 5.11 -6.09
N GLU A 26 -11.14 3.96 -5.56
CA GLU A 26 -11.95 3.90 -4.33
C GLU A 26 -11.17 4.45 -3.12
N TYR A 27 -9.89 4.12 -3.00
CA TYR A 27 -9.01 4.66 -1.96
C TYR A 27 -8.97 6.19 -2.01
N GLN A 28 -8.71 6.78 -3.19
CA GLN A 28 -8.73 8.24 -3.36
C GLN A 28 -10.05 8.84 -2.89
N ARG A 29 -11.19 8.29 -3.33
CA ARG A 29 -12.51 8.78 -2.91
C ARG A 29 -12.73 8.65 -1.40
N SER A 30 -12.18 7.59 -0.78
CA SER A 30 -12.34 7.34 0.65
C SER A 30 -11.58 8.33 1.55
N LEU A 31 -10.54 8.97 1.01
CA LEU A 31 -9.76 9.97 1.73
C LEU A 31 -10.44 11.34 1.78
N ASP A 32 -11.50 11.58 0.98
CA ASP A 32 -12.11 12.90 0.77
C ASP A 32 -11.08 14.00 0.44
N LEU A 33 -9.95 13.58 -0.14
CA LEU A 33 -8.85 14.43 -0.54
C LEU A 33 -8.82 14.51 -2.05
N ASP A 34 -8.64 15.74 -2.54
CA ASP A 34 -8.32 15.94 -3.93
C ASP A 34 -6.87 15.52 -4.20
N LEU A 35 -6.62 14.23 -4.41
CA LEU A 35 -5.33 13.74 -4.88
C LEU A 35 -5.14 13.96 -6.40
N SER A 36 -6.04 14.70 -7.07
CA SER A 36 -5.97 14.94 -8.52
C SER A 36 -4.87 15.91 -8.95
N PHE A 37 -4.02 16.37 -8.01
CA PHE A 37 -2.80 17.12 -8.28
C PHE A 37 -1.80 16.27 -9.10
N GLN A 38 -2.05 16.20 -10.40
CA GLN A 38 -1.26 15.74 -11.56
C GLN A 38 -0.59 14.35 -11.55
N ASP A 39 -0.24 13.74 -10.42
CA ASP A 39 0.50 12.47 -10.42
C ASP A 39 -0.39 11.24 -10.25
N PHE A 40 -1.55 11.33 -9.59
CA PHE A 40 -2.36 10.15 -9.31
C PHE A 40 -3.05 9.54 -10.53
N GLU A 41 -3.70 10.35 -11.38
CA GLU A 41 -4.30 9.80 -12.61
C GLU A 41 -3.22 9.28 -13.57
N GLN A 42 -2.03 9.89 -13.58
CA GLN A 42 -0.90 9.41 -14.35
C GLN A 42 -0.37 8.07 -13.81
N GLU A 43 -0.28 7.93 -12.48
CA GLU A 43 0.04 6.67 -11.80
C GLU A 43 -0.96 5.57 -12.18
N LEU A 44 -2.27 5.85 -12.10
CA LEU A 44 -3.33 4.90 -12.48
C LEU A 44 -3.25 4.47 -13.94
N HIS A 45 -2.95 5.41 -14.84
CA HIS A 45 -2.79 5.15 -16.26
C HIS A 45 -1.59 4.23 -16.53
N ASN A 46 -0.49 4.47 -15.82
CA ASN A 46 0.78 3.78 -16.02
C ASN A 46 0.90 2.43 -15.29
N LEU A 47 -0.09 2.02 -14.49
CA LEU A 47 -0.04 0.74 -13.76
C LEU A 47 0.30 -0.44 -14.71
N PRO A 48 1.21 -1.35 -14.31
CA PRO A 48 1.85 -1.44 -12.99
C PRO A 48 2.98 -0.42 -12.73
N GLY A 49 3.53 0.26 -13.75
CA GLY A 49 4.41 1.42 -13.56
C GLY A 49 5.61 1.15 -12.66
N GLU A 50 5.78 1.97 -11.62
CA GLU A 50 6.83 1.83 -10.58
C GLU A 50 6.66 0.60 -9.68
N TYR A 51 5.50 -0.06 -9.73
CA TYR A 51 5.16 -1.26 -8.95
C TYR A 51 5.51 -2.56 -9.69
N GLN A 52 6.31 -2.49 -10.75
CA GLN A 52 6.73 -3.65 -11.52
C GLN A 52 7.82 -4.47 -10.82
N ALA A 53 7.74 -5.79 -10.98
CA ALA A 53 8.80 -6.70 -10.62
C ALA A 53 10.12 -6.34 -11.36
N PRO A 54 11.30 -6.66 -10.79
CA PRO A 54 11.50 -7.47 -9.59
C PRO A 54 11.49 -6.70 -8.27
N TYR A 55 11.48 -5.36 -8.31
CA TYR A 55 11.66 -4.53 -7.10
C TYR A 55 10.38 -3.84 -6.62
N GLY A 56 9.29 -3.93 -7.38
CA GLY A 56 7.96 -3.48 -7.00
C GLY A 56 6.95 -4.61 -7.06
N ALA A 57 5.79 -4.37 -6.44
CA ALA A 57 4.65 -5.27 -6.51
C ALA A 57 3.32 -4.52 -6.35
N LEU A 58 2.30 -5.01 -7.03
CA LEU A 58 0.90 -4.73 -6.69
C LEU A 58 0.32 -5.96 -5.98
N LEU A 59 -0.38 -5.74 -4.88
CA LEU A 59 -1.06 -6.77 -4.11
C LEU A 59 -2.57 -6.58 -4.17
N LEU A 60 -3.28 -7.69 -4.32
CA LEU A 60 -4.74 -7.76 -4.34
C LEU A 60 -5.22 -8.70 -3.23
N ALA A 61 -6.06 -8.20 -2.34
CA ALA A 61 -6.79 -9.02 -1.39
C ALA A 61 -8.14 -9.44 -2.00
N LEU A 62 -8.42 -10.74 -2.02
CA LEU A 62 -9.70 -11.32 -2.37
C LEU A 62 -10.41 -11.84 -1.13
N ALA A 63 -11.73 -11.65 -1.05
CA ALA A 63 -12.58 -12.28 -0.04
C ALA A 63 -13.81 -12.85 -0.75
N ASN A 64 -14.08 -14.14 -0.57
CA ASN A 64 -15.13 -14.88 -1.29
C ASN A 64 -15.05 -14.73 -2.83
N GLY A 65 -13.83 -14.63 -3.37
CA GLY A 65 -13.59 -14.44 -4.81
C GLY A 65 -13.78 -13.00 -5.31
N GLU A 66 -14.11 -12.05 -4.44
CA GLU A 66 -14.30 -10.64 -4.80
C GLU A 66 -13.11 -9.77 -4.37
N PRO A 67 -12.73 -8.74 -5.15
CA PRO A 67 -11.74 -7.74 -4.74
C PRO A 67 -12.15 -7.06 -3.43
N ALA A 68 -11.34 -7.21 -2.40
CA ALA A 68 -11.62 -6.73 -1.06
C ALA A 68 -10.66 -5.61 -0.62
N GLY A 69 -9.46 -5.55 -1.19
CA GLY A 69 -8.47 -4.54 -0.86
C GLY A 69 -7.20 -4.65 -1.70
N CYS A 70 -6.30 -3.69 -1.56
CA CYS A 70 -5.04 -3.65 -2.28
C CYS A 70 -3.93 -3.03 -1.44
N CYS A 71 -2.69 -3.25 -1.87
CA CYS A 71 -1.51 -2.56 -1.40
C CYS A 71 -0.48 -2.52 -2.54
N ALA A 72 0.53 -1.67 -2.43
CA ALA A 72 1.56 -1.54 -3.44
C ALA A 72 2.93 -1.30 -2.80
N LEU A 73 3.96 -1.77 -3.50
CA LEU A 73 5.37 -1.68 -3.15
C LEU A 73 6.13 -1.09 -4.34
N ARG A 74 6.92 -0.04 -4.12
CA ARG A 74 7.87 0.47 -5.12
C ARG A 74 9.25 0.74 -4.50
N PRO A 75 10.33 0.73 -5.29
CA PRO A 75 11.63 1.24 -4.85
C PRO A 75 11.55 2.72 -4.45
N LEU A 76 12.28 3.12 -3.41
CA LEU A 76 12.38 4.52 -2.97
C LEU A 76 13.77 5.05 -3.31
N LEU A 77 13.94 5.50 -4.56
CA LEU A 77 15.24 5.89 -5.12
C LEU A 77 15.71 7.29 -4.71
N SER A 78 14.81 8.13 -4.19
CA SER A 78 15.05 9.55 -3.94
C SER A 78 14.98 9.92 -2.45
N SER A 79 15.45 9.04 -1.57
CA SER A 79 15.49 9.29 -0.12
C SER A 79 16.90 9.15 0.45
N ASP A 80 17.13 9.74 1.63
CA ASP A 80 18.39 9.59 2.38
C ASP A 80 18.59 8.17 2.92
N TYR A 81 17.57 7.32 2.86
CA TYR A 81 17.66 5.92 3.24
C TYR A 81 18.21 5.09 2.07
N THR A 82 19.38 4.51 2.30
CA THR A 82 20.01 3.61 1.32
C THR A 82 19.16 2.35 1.14
N ASN A 83 18.98 1.93 -0.11
CA ASN A 83 18.32 0.67 -0.48
C ASN A 83 16.94 0.48 0.19
N ALA A 84 16.13 1.55 0.16
CA ALA A 84 14.80 1.58 0.73
C ALA A 84 13.70 1.35 -0.32
N CYS A 85 12.55 0.91 0.17
CA CYS A 85 11.31 0.84 -0.60
C CYS A 85 10.18 1.60 0.10
N GLU A 86 9.09 1.82 -0.62
CA GLU A 86 7.92 2.51 -0.09
C GLU A 86 6.67 1.64 -0.28
N MET A 87 5.90 1.49 0.79
CA MET A 87 4.55 0.92 0.75
C MET A 87 3.53 2.02 0.50
N LYS A 88 2.63 1.81 -0.47
CA LYS A 88 1.61 2.77 -0.85
C LYS A 88 0.25 2.12 -1.03
N ARG A 89 -0.78 2.98 -1.04
CA ARG A 89 -2.15 2.64 -1.49
C ARG A 89 -2.76 1.45 -0.73
N LEU A 90 -2.46 1.33 0.56
CA LEU A 90 -3.10 0.33 1.41
C LEU A 90 -4.58 0.70 1.58
N TYR A 91 -5.46 -0.16 1.09
CA TYR A 91 -6.91 0.05 1.17
C TYR A 91 -7.65 -1.27 1.33
N VAL A 92 -8.65 -1.27 2.21
CA VAL A 92 -9.61 -2.37 2.34
C VAL A 92 -11.01 -1.77 2.29
N ARG A 93 -11.82 -2.29 1.37
CA ARG A 93 -13.23 -1.89 1.20
C ARG A 93 -13.98 -2.00 2.53
N PRO A 94 -14.83 -1.03 2.89
CA PRO A 94 -15.54 -1.02 4.18
C PRO A 94 -16.26 -2.32 4.53
N GLY A 95 -16.90 -2.97 3.55
CA GLY A 95 -17.63 -4.24 3.74
C GLY A 95 -16.77 -5.45 4.10
N PHE A 96 -15.44 -5.36 3.95
CA PHE A 96 -14.49 -6.43 4.24
C PHE A 96 -13.56 -6.10 5.43
N ARG A 97 -13.78 -4.98 6.13
CA ARG A 97 -13.03 -4.63 7.34
C ARG A 97 -13.33 -5.61 8.47
N GLY A 98 -12.41 -5.73 9.44
CA GLY A 98 -12.50 -6.72 10.52
C GLY A 98 -12.08 -8.15 10.14
N LEU A 99 -11.80 -8.42 8.86
CA LEU A 99 -11.26 -9.70 8.38
C LEU A 99 -9.73 -9.78 8.41
N ARG A 100 -9.07 -8.81 9.05
CA ARG A 100 -7.59 -8.67 9.12
C ARG A 100 -6.89 -8.60 7.76
N LEU A 101 -7.60 -8.27 6.67
CA LEU A 101 -7.02 -8.14 5.33
C LEU A 101 -5.95 -7.06 5.24
N GLY A 102 -6.13 -5.92 5.95
CA GLY A 102 -5.12 -4.86 5.98
C GLY A 102 -3.79 -5.35 6.55
N ARG A 103 -3.85 -6.13 7.65
CA ARG A 103 -2.66 -6.74 8.25
C ARG A 103 -1.99 -7.75 7.32
N GLN A 104 -2.77 -8.63 6.68
CA GLN A 104 -2.24 -9.59 5.73
C GLN A 104 -1.58 -8.91 4.52
N LEU A 105 -2.15 -7.81 4.03
CA LEU A 105 -1.56 -7.00 2.96
C LEU A 105 -0.22 -6.40 3.40
N VAL A 106 -0.13 -5.81 4.59
CA VAL A 106 1.11 -5.24 5.12
C VAL A 106 2.17 -6.33 5.30
N GLU A 107 1.84 -7.44 5.97
CA GLU A 107 2.76 -8.56 6.20
C GLU A 107 3.29 -9.15 4.88
N GLN A 108 2.41 -9.32 3.88
CA GLN A 108 2.84 -9.80 2.56
C GLN A 108 3.71 -8.78 1.82
N THR A 109 3.44 -7.49 2.00
CA THR A 109 4.24 -6.42 1.38
C THR A 109 5.66 -6.38 1.97
N LEU A 110 5.79 -6.51 3.30
CA LEU A 110 7.08 -6.61 3.99
C LEU A 110 7.88 -7.83 3.52
N LEU A 111 7.22 -9.00 3.41
CA LEU A 111 7.85 -10.21 2.89
C LEU A 111 8.40 -10.04 1.47
N LEU A 112 7.62 -9.42 0.57
CA LEU A 112 8.08 -9.16 -0.79
C LEU A 112 9.25 -8.18 -0.84
N ALA A 113 9.26 -7.17 0.03
CA ALA A 113 10.36 -6.23 0.11
C ALA A 113 11.66 -6.88 0.62
N GLN A 114 11.57 -7.76 1.62
CA GLN A 114 12.71 -8.58 2.07
C GLN A 114 13.23 -9.47 0.94
N GLN A 115 12.33 -10.12 0.20
CA GLN A 115 12.70 -10.98 -0.93
C GLN A 115 13.34 -10.21 -2.08
N ALA A 116 12.92 -8.95 -2.29
CA ALA A 116 13.53 -8.04 -3.27
C ALA A 116 14.88 -7.47 -2.81
N GLY A 117 15.28 -7.69 -1.55
CA GLY A 117 16.58 -7.32 -0.99
C GLY A 117 16.66 -5.88 -0.46
N PHE A 118 15.53 -5.27 -0.10
CA PHE A 118 15.53 -3.95 0.54
C PHE A 118 15.90 -4.03 2.03
N ASP A 119 16.56 -2.99 2.54
CA ASP A 119 16.98 -2.91 3.95
C ASP A 119 15.92 -2.25 4.85
N SER A 120 15.02 -1.47 4.24
CA SER A 120 13.95 -0.79 4.97
C SER A 120 12.76 -0.48 4.08
N MET A 121 11.60 -0.35 4.73
CA MET A 121 10.36 0.09 4.11
C MET A 121 9.85 1.35 4.79
N LEU A 122 9.43 2.30 3.97
CA LEU A 122 8.84 3.56 4.41
C LEU A 122 7.39 3.66 3.95
N LEU A 123 6.63 4.51 4.63
CA LEU A 123 5.30 4.93 4.23
C LEU A 123 4.98 6.30 4.80
N ASP A 124 3.96 6.93 4.24
CA ASP A 124 3.28 8.07 4.84
C ASP A 124 1.81 7.74 5.13
N THR A 125 1.26 8.39 6.14
CA THR A 125 -0.13 8.24 6.57
C THR A 125 -0.65 9.54 7.15
N LEU A 126 -1.94 9.82 7.02
CA LEU A 126 -2.54 11.07 7.51
C LEU A 126 -2.99 10.91 8.96
N SER A 127 -3.03 12.02 9.70
CA SER A 127 -3.45 12.05 11.11
C SER A 127 -4.81 11.37 11.35
N ASP A 128 -5.76 11.55 10.43
CA ASP A 128 -7.13 11.01 10.53
C ASP A 128 -7.23 9.49 10.26
N MET A 129 -6.11 8.83 9.91
CA MET A 129 -6.06 7.39 9.61
C MET A 129 -5.61 6.57 10.83
N GLU A 130 -6.23 6.79 12.00
CA GLU A 130 -5.85 6.16 13.28
C GLU A 130 -5.71 4.63 13.20
N ALA A 131 -6.69 3.95 12.62
CA ALA A 131 -6.66 2.49 12.48
C ALA A 131 -5.50 1.98 11.59
N ALA A 132 -5.06 2.78 10.62
CA ALA A 132 -3.88 2.43 9.81
C ALA A 132 -2.59 2.64 10.61
N ARG A 133 -2.51 3.72 11.40
CA ARG A 133 -1.35 4.01 12.27
C ARG A 133 -1.14 2.92 13.32
N GLU A 134 -2.20 2.50 14.01
CA GLU A 134 -2.14 1.37 14.96
C GLU A 134 -1.67 0.09 14.27
N LEU A 135 -2.21 -0.21 13.08
CA LEU A 135 -1.78 -1.36 12.29
C LEU A 135 -0.28 -1.31 11.95
N TYR A 136 0.22 -0.15 11.51
CA TYR A 136 1.64 -0.01 11.16
C TYR A 136 2.54 -0.18 12.39
N GLN A 137 2.16 0.40 13.53
CA GLN A 137 2.90 0.22 14.79
C GLN A 137 2.95 -1.26 15.21
N ASP A 138 1.83 -1.97 15.12
CA ASP A 138 1.76 -3.42 15.38
C ASP A 138 2.62 -4.26 14.42
N CYS A 139 2.89 -3.73 13.22
CA CYS A 139 3.79 -4.33 12.22
C CYS A 139 5.24 -3.87 12.37
N GLY A 140 5.59 -3.12 13.43
CA GLY A 140 6.96 -2.71 13.74
C GLY A 140 7.41 -1.39 13.12
N PHE A 141 6.50 -0.65 12.46
CA PHE A 141 6.83 0.68 11.95
C PHE A 141 6.99 1.69 13.09
N VAL A 142 8.02 2.53 12.98
CA VAL A 142 8.32 3.64 13.90
C VAL A 142 8.27 4.98 13.16
N GLU A 143 7.94 6.04 13.89
CA GLU A 143 7.85 7.39 13.31
C GLU A 143 9.25 7.95 12.99
N VAL A 144 9.38 8.60 11.83
CA VAL A 144 10.61 9.21 11.33
C VAL A 144 10.34 10.62 10.80
N ALA A 145 11.42 11.39 10.60
CA ALA A 145 11.31 12.68 9.95
C ALA A 145 10.81 12.54 8.49
N PRO A 146 10.14 13.58 7.94
CA PRO A 146 9.71 13.60 6.54
C PRO A 146 10.85 13.26 5.58
N TYR A 147 10.61 12.33 4.66
CA TYR A 147 11.57 11.92 3.61
C TYR A 147 11.21 12.46 2.21
N TYR A 148 10.12 13.22 2.11
CA TYR A 148 9.77 14.05 0.96
C TYR A 148 8.83 15.19 1.40
N HIS A 149 8.69 16.22 0.56
CA HIS A 149 7.76 17.31 0.83
C HIS A 149 6.32 16.90 0.52
N ASN A 150 5.48 16.73 1.54
CA ASN A 150 4.04 16.49 1.36
C ASN A 150 3.28 17.84 1.43
N PRO A 151 2.53 18.23 0.39
CA PRO A 151 1.73 19.45 0.42
C PRO A 151 0.55 19.36 1.39
N LEU A 152 0.17 18.16 1.83
CA LEU A 152 -0.90 17.93 2.78
C LEU A 152 -0.41 18.08 4.23
N PRO A 153 -1.02 18.95 5.05
CA PRO A 153 -0.70 19.03 6.47
C PRO A 153 -1.15 17.74 7.19
N GLY A 154 -0.44 17.36 8.25
CA GLY A 154 -0.81 16.21 9.08
C GLY A 154 -0.34 14.85 8.54
N ALA A 155 0.61 14.83 7.60
CA ALA A 155 1.30 13.61 7.20
C ALA A 155 2.28 13.16 8.28
N HIS A 156 2.17 11.90 8.68
CA HIS A 156 3.12 11.17 9.52
C HIS A 156 3.92 10.23 8.63
N TYR A 157 5.22 10.14 8.87
CA TYR A 157 6.13 9.31 8.10
C TYR A 157 6.64 8.19 8.99
N LEU A 158 6.52 6.95 8.52
CA LEU A 158 6.93 5.78 9.28
C LEU A 158 7.97 4.96 8.51
N ARG A 159 8.81 4.24 9.25
CA ARG A 159 9.82 3.32 8.71
C ARG A 159 9.82 2.02 9.52
N VAL A 160 10.10 0.90 8.85
CA VAL A 160 10.47 -0.36 9.49
C VAL A 160 11.75 -0.91 8.84
N GLU A 161 12.59 -1.57 9.65
CA GLU A 161 13.74 -2.33 9.15
C GLU A 161 13.28 -3.71 8.70
N LEU A 162 13.80 -4.18 7.57
CA LEU A 162 13.36 -5.41 6.92
C LEU A 162 14.24 -6.61 7.28
#